data_AF-A0A401FPQ8-F1
#
_entry.id   AF-A0A401FPQ8-F1
#
_cell.length_a   1.000
_cell.length_b   1.000
_cell.length_c   1.000
_cell.angle_alpha   90.00
_cell.angle_beta   90.00
_cell.angle_gamma   90.00
#
_symmetry.space_group_name_H-M   'P 1'
#
loop_
_entity.id
_entity.type
_entity.pdbx_description
1 polymer ?
#
loop_
_entity_poly.entity_id
_entity_poly.type
_entity_poly.pdbx_seq_one_letter_code
_entity_poly.pdbx_strand_id
1 'polypeptide(L)'
;MLKINMFSTAEKVKGQGVGSAYVELVKMLKKHFANDFKITVNKYGRADITHYHTINPTFYLSTFSQKRGRKIGYVHFLPETLDGSIKLPQPFKGIFYKYVIAFYKRMDHIVVVNPTFIDKLVRYGIAREKITYIPNFVSKKVFYAVDDSKK
;
A
#
# COMPACT_ATOMS: atom_id res chain seq x y z
N MET A 1 3.73 -8.62 21.74
CA MET A 1 3.44 -8.68 20.29
C MET A 1 2.84 -7.37 19.81
N LEU A 2 3.47 -6.76 18.80
CA LEU A 2 2.97 -5.56 18.12
C LEU A 2 1.75 -5.92 17.26
N LYS A 3 0.64 -5.20 17.41
CA LYS A 3 -0.60 -5.44 16.65
C LYS A 3 -0.56 -4.65 15.36
N ILE A 4 -0.45 -5.37 14.25
CA ILE A 4 -0.42 -4.80 12.90
C ILE A 4 -1.71 -5.17 12.19
N ASN A 5 -2.45 -4.18 11.72
CA ASN A 5 -3.64 -4.38 10.91
C ASN A 5 -3.40 -3.93 9.47
N MET A 6 -3.59 -4.84 8.53
CA MET A 6 -3.40 -4.61 7.10
C MET A 6 -4.75 -4.26 6.47
N PHE A 7 -4.88 -3.06 5.91
CA PHE A 7 -6.02 -2.69 5.08
C PHE A 7 -5.67 -2.88 3.61
N SER A 8 -6.23 -3.94 3.02
CA SER A 8 -5.94 -4.34 1.65
C SER A 8 -7.16 -4.99 1.01
N THR A 9 -7.39 -4.70 -0.27
CA THR A 9 -8.36 -5.44 -1.10
C THR A 9 -7.69 -6.35 -2.11
N ALA A 10 -6.37 -6.52 -2.03
CA ALA A 10 -5.58 -7.29 -3.00
C ALA A 10 -6.02 -8.77 -3.11
N GLU A 11 -6.62 -9.34 -2.06
CA GLU A 11 -7.13 -10.72 -2.07
C GLU A 11 -8.50 -10.87 -2.77
N LYS A 12 -9.22 -9.77 -3.07
CA LYS A 12 -10.58 -9.85 -3.64
C LYS A 12 -10.62 -10.19 -5.13
N VAL A 13 -9.53 -10.00 -5.87
CA VAL A 13 -9.50 -10.24 -7.33
C VAL A 13 -8.43 -11.29 -7.64
N LYS A 14 -8.84 -12.54 -7.85
CA LYS A 14 -7.95 -13.62 -8.28
C LYS A 14 -7.45 -13.31 -9.70
N GLY A 15 -6.15 -13.42 -9.95
CA GLY A 15 -5.57 -13.37 -11.31
C GLY A 15 -4.83 -12.09 -11.71
N GLN A 16 -4.74 -11.08 -10.85
CA GLN A 16 -3.83 -9.94 -11.09
C GLN A 16 -2.52 -10.13 -10.31
N GLY A 17 -1.37 -10.06 -10.98
CA GLY A 17 -0.04 -10.14 -10.36
C GLY A 17 0.22 -9.13 -9.23
N VAL A 18 -0.63 -8.11 -9.08
CA VAL A 18 -0.61 -7.15 -7.96
C VAL A 18 -0.96 -7.80 -6.61
N GLY A 19 -1.73 -8.88 -6.62
CA GLY A 19 -2.06 -9.65 -5.42
C GLY A 19 -0.88 -10.44 -4.85
N SER A 20 0.12 -10.80 -5.67
CA SER A 20 1.22 -11.67 -5.23
C SER A 20 2.14 -10.96 -4.23
N ALA A 21 2.53 -9.70 -4.47
CA ALA A 21 3.43 -8.95 -3.60
C ALA A 21 2.84 -8.75 -2.19
N TYR A 22 1.56 -8.39 -2.09
CA TYR A 22 0.87 -8.26 -0.80
C TYR A 22 0.81 -9.60 -0.05
N VAL A 23 0.41 -10.67 -0.74
CA VAL A 23 0.29 -12.00 -0.14
C VAL A 23 1.65 -12.51 0.33
N GLU A 24 2.71 -12.28 -0.46
CA GLU A 24 4.08 -12.63 -0.07
C GLU A 24 4.58 -11.82 1.11
N LEU A 25 4.31 -10.51 1.17
CA LEU A 25 4.58 -9.67 2.33
C LEU A 25 3.92 -10.25 3.59
N VAL A 26 2.62 -10.51 3.56
CA VAL A 26 1.88 -11.05 4.71
C VAL A 26 2.40 -12.44 5.10
N LYS A 27 2.68 -13.30 4.13
CA LYS A 27 3.27 -14.64 4.38
C LYS A 27 4.64 -14.54 5.04
N MET A 28 5.51 -13.66 4.53
CA MET A 28 6.85 -13.44 5.07
C MET A 28 6.76 -12.93 6.52
N LEU A 29 5.94 -11.90 6.77
CA LEU A 29 5.77 -11.35 8.11
C LEU A 29 5.23 -12.39 9.09
N LYS A 30 4.20 -13.16 8.70
CA LYS A 30 3.67 -14.25 9.55
C LYS A 30 4.67 -15.38 9.78
N LYS A 31 5.53 -15.67 8.81
CA LYS A 31 6.51 -16.77 8.90
C LYS A 31 7.70 -16.39 9.78
N HIS A 32 8.25 -15.19 9.60
CA HIS A 32 9.51 -14.79 10.23
C HIS A 32 9.32 -14.03 11.54
N PHE A 33 8.14 -13.42 11.77
CA PHE A 33 7.87 -12.58 12.93
C PHE A 33 6.61 -13.03 13.69
N ALA A 34 6.34 -14.35 13.70
CA ALA A 34 5.15 -14.93 14.34
C ALA A 34 5.06 -14.60 15.84
N ASN A 35 6.21 -14.49 16.51
CA ASN A 35 6.31 -14.21 17.95
C ASN A 35 6.36 -12.71 18.26
N ASP A 36 6.62 -11.88 17.26
CA ASP A 36 6.75 -10.43 17.42
C ASP A 36 5.48 -9.70 17.00
N PHE A 37 4.83 -10.15 15.94
CA PHE A 37 3.73 -9.44 15.27
C PHE A 37 2.42 -10.22 15.30
N LYS A 38 1.36 -9.55 15.78
CA LYS A 38 -0.01 -10.03 15.61
C LYS A 38 -0.62 -9.36 14.38
N ILE A 39 -0.63 -10.08 13.27
CA ILE A 39 -1.10 -9.56 11.97
C ILE A 39 -2.58 -9.87 11.78
N THR A 40 -3.37 -8.83 11.55
CA THR A 40 -4.79 -8.91 11.21
C THR A 40 -5.04 -8.24 9.86
N VAL A 41 -6.12 -8.60 9.19
CA VAL A 41 -6.48 -8.05 7.87
C VAL A 41 -7.89 -7.50 7.93
N ASN A 42 -8.06 -6.25 7.48
CA ASN A 42 -9.34 -5.56 7.36
C ASN A 42 -10.19 -5.55 8.65
N LYS A 43 -9.56 -5.56 9.84
CA LYS A 43 -10.27 -5.49 11.12
C LYS A 43 -10.42 -4.03 11.56
N TYR A 44 -11.61 -3.65 11.99
CA TYR A 44 -11.89 -2.29 12.46
C TYR A 44 -11.62 -2.09 13.97
N GLY A 45 -10.90 -3.00 14.62
CA GLY A 45 -10.49 -2.93 16.03
C GLY A 45 -9.19 -2.14 16.29
N ARG A 46 -8.82 -1.96 17.57
CA ARG A 46 -7.57 -1.25 17.93
C ARG A 46 -6.33 -2.00 17.41
N ALA A 47 -5.40 -1.27 16.80
CA ALA A 47 -4.08 -1.74 16.38
C ALA A 47 -3.01 -0.71 16.76
N ASP A 48 -1.77 -1.18 16.92
CA ASP A 48 -0.62 -0.31 17.20
C ASP A 48 -0.11 0.32 15.90
N ILE A 49 -0.15 -0.46 14.81
CA ILE A 49 0.16 -0.03 13.45
C ILE A 49 -0.98 -0.43 12.52
N THR A 50 -1.43 0.50 11.67
CA THR A 50 -2.32 0.19 10.54
C THR A 50 -1.59 0.47 9.23
N HIS A 51 -1.43 -0.56 8.42
CA HIS A 51 -0.83 -0.47 7.09
C HIS A 51 -1.91 -0.40 6.02
N TYR A 52 -1.98 0.72 5.32
CA TYR A 52 -2.91 0.97 4.22
C TYR A 52 -2.25 0.58 2.90
N HIS A 53 -2.60 -0.60 2.40
CA HIS A 53 -2.07 -1.14 1.16
C HIS A 53 -2.90 -0.75 -0.08
N THR A 54 -4.19 -0.47 0.13
CA THR A 54 -5.12 -0.05 -0.93
C THR A 54 -5.75 1.29 -0.56
N ILE A 55 -6.04 2.11 -1.56
CA ILE A 55 -6.81 3.33 -1.42
C ILE A 55 -8.26 3.04 -1.80
N ASN A 56 -9.19 3.21 -0.86
CA ASN A 56 -10.63 3.21 -1.11
C ASN A 56 -11.37 4.07 -0.07
N PRO A 57 -12.60 4.51 -0.34
CA PRO A 57 -13.31 5.44 0.54
C PRO A 57 -13.48 4.93 1.97
N THR A 58 -13.80 3.64 2.16
CA THR A 58 -13.95 3.04 3.49
C THR A 58 -12.65 3.07 4.28
N PHE A 59 -11.52 2.79 3.63
CA PHE A 59 -10.20 2.85 4.26
C PHE A 59 -9.81 4.28 4.58
N TYR A 60 -10.12 5.24 3.70
CA TYR A 60 -9.91 6.67 3.97
C TYR A 60 -10.66 7.11 5.22
N LEU A 61 -11.95 6.79 5.32
CA LEU A 61 -12.78 7.07 6.49
C LEU A 61 -12.22 6.42 7.76
N SER A 62 -11.64 5.22 7.65
CA SER A 62 -11.02 4.57 8.81
C SER A 62 -9.81 5.35 9.37
N THR A 63 -9.12 6.16 8.54
CA THR A 63 -7.95 6.94 8.98
C THR A 63 -8.28 8.01 10.02
N PHE A 64 -9.55 8.39 10.16
CA PHE A 64 -10.03 9.37 11.15
C PHE A 64 -10.17 8.76 12.55
N SER A 65 -10.17 7.42 12.66
CA SER A 65 -10.26 6.76 13.96
C SER A 65 -8.91 6.71 14.67
N GLN A 66 -8.88 7.12 15.94
CA GLN A 66 -7.72 6.95 16.83
C GLN A 66 -7.39 5.46 17.08
N LYS A 67 -8.31 4.54 16.78
CA LYS A 67 -8.09 3.09 16.92
C LYS A 67 -7.11 2.52 15.88
N ARG A 68 -6.54 3.34 14.99
CA ARG A 68 -5.60 2.91 13.94
C ARG A 68 -4.13 2.93 14.34
N GLY A 69 -3.79 3.49 15.51
CA GLY A 69 -2.39 3.63 15.91
C GLY A 69 -1.60 4.41 14.86
N ARG A 70 -0.34 4.03 14.62
CA ARG A 70 0.49 4.64 13.58
C ARG A 70 0.05 4.16 12.20
N LYS A 71 -0.31 5.09 11.33
CA LYS A 71 -0.82 4.84 9.97
C LYS A 71 0.33 4.84 8.99
N ILE A 72 0.54 3.72 8.32
CA ILE A 72 1.58 3.54 7.30
C ILE A 72 0.90 3.42 5.95
N GLY A 73 1.16 4.35 5.03
CA GLY A 73 0.63 4.30 3.67
C GLY A 73 1.58 3.59 2.72
N TYR A 74 1.06 2.69 1.90
CA TYR A 74 1.80 2.09 0.81
C TYR A 74 1.42 2.73 -0.52
N VAL A 75 2.39 3.34 -1.20
CA VAL A 75 2.15 4.08 -2.44
C VAL A 75 2.56 3.24 -3.63
N HIS A 76 1.57 2.63 -4.29
CA HIS A 76 1.73 1.88 -5.53
C HIS A 76 1.66 2.75 -6.78
N PHE A 77 0.97 3.89 -6.70
CA PHE A 77 0.73 4.79 -7.82
C PHE A 77 0.64 6.22 -7.31
N LEU A 78 0.76 7.19 -8.21
CA LEU A 78 0.41 8.59 -7.97
C LEU A 78 -0.73 8.98 -8.91
N PRO A 79 -1.57 9.97 -8.58
CA PRO A 79 -2.71 10.33 -9.41
C PRO A 79 -2.34 10.53 -10.89
N GLU A 80 -1.26 11.26 -11.18
CA GLU A 80 -0.75 11.52 -12.53
C GLU A 80 -0.28 10.27 -13.27
N THR A 81 0.07 9.19 -12.57
CA THR A 81 0.45 7.91 -13.20
C THR A 81 -0.76 7.13 -13.73
N LEU A 82 -1.97 7.51 -13.32
CA LEU A 82 -3.22 6.88 -13.78
C LEU A 82 -3.76 7.48 -15.07
N ASP A 83 -3.22 8.62 -15.51
CA ASP A 83 -3.68 9.31 -16.72
C ASP A 83 -3.53 8.50 -18.01
N GLY A 84 -2.54 7.60 -18.06
CA GLY A 84 -2.37 6.66 -19.18
C GLY A 84 -3.24 5.40 -19.08
N SER A 85 -3.84 5.13 -17.91
CA SER A 85 -4.45 3.83 -17.59
C SER A 85 -5.97 3.88 -17.44
N ILE A 86 -6.52 5.03 -17.04
CA ILE A 86 -7.96 5.20 -16.79
C ILE A 86 -8.42 6.54 -17.36
N LYS A 87 -9.38 6.50 -18.29
CA LYS A 87 -10.05 7.71 -18.79
C LYS A 87 -11.12 8.16 -17.80
N LEU A 88 -10.76 9.03 -16.87
CA LEU A 88 -11.70 9.72 -15.99
C LEU A 88 -12.16 11.05 -16.62
N PRO A 89 -13.47 11.25 -16.88
CA PRO A 89 -13.97 12.52 -17.38
C PRO A 89 -13.76 13.64 -16.35
N GLN A 90 -13.50 14.86 -16.83
CA GLN A 90 -13.55 16.05 -15.97
C GLN A 90 -15.01 16.35 -15.61
N PRO A 91 -15.34 16.74 -14.36
CA PRO A 91 -14.43 17.17 -13.28
C PRO A 91 -14.00 16.06 -12.29
N PHE A 92 -14.45 14.81 -12.46
CA PHE A 92 -14.22 13.72 -11.51
C PHE A 92 -12.73 13.42 -11.30
N LYS A 93 -11.91 13.60 -12.33
CA LYS A 93 -10.46 13.46 -12.24
C LYS A 93 -9.84 14.36 -11.15
N GLY A 94 -10.21 15.65 -11.11
CA GLY A 94 -9.69 16.57 -10.10
C GLY A 94 -10.10 16.18 -8.67
N ILE A 95 -11.34 15.70 -8.50
CA ILE A 95 -11.84 15.20 -7.20
C ILE A 95 -11.05 13.97 -6.76
N PHE A 96 -10.86 13.01 -7.68
CA PHE A 96 -10.10 11.80 -7.40
C PHE A 96 -8.64 12.09 -7.02
N TYR A 97 -7.99 13.03 -7.71
CA TYR A 97 -6.61 13.44 -7.42
C TYR A 97 -6.51 14.02 -6.02
N LYS A 98 -7.38 14.97 -5.69
CA LYS A 98 -7.45 15.57 -4.36
C LYS A 98 -7.68 14.51 -3.28
N TYR A 99 -8.56 13.56 -3.54
CA TYR A 99 -8.85 12.46 -2.63
C TYR A 99 -7.63 11.56 -2.38
N VAL A 100 -6.91 11.13 -3.41
CA VAL A 100 -5.71 10.29 -3.28
C VAL A 100 -4.61 11.02 -2.49
N ILE A 101 -4.35 12.29 -2.83
CA ILE A 101 -3.35 13.10 -2.11
C ILE A 101 -3.78 13.35 -0.65
N ALA A 102 -5.06 13.62 -0.41
CA ALA A 102 -5.59 13.76 0.95
C ALA A 102 -5.39 12.46 1.75
N PHE A 103 -5.60 11.30 1.14
CA PHE A 103 -5.31 10.01 1.78
C PHE A 103 -3.84 9.92 2.19
N TYR A 104 -2.89 10.22 1.31
CA TYR A 104 -1.47 10.16 1.65
C TYR A 104 -1.07 11.11 2.77
N LYS A 105 -1.62 12.32 2.79
CA LYS A 105 -1.40 13.29 3.87
C LYS A 105 -1.91 12.84 5.24
N ARG A 106 -2.81 11.85 5.29
CA ARG A 106 -3.30 11.26 6.54
C ARG A 106 -2.32 10.26 7.15
N MET A 107 -1.28 9.85 6.43
CA MET A 107 -0.33 8.83 6.87
C MET A 107 0.74 9.44 7.78
N ASP A 108 1.12 8.71 8.82
CA ASP A 108 2.22 9.09 9.71
C ASP A 108 3.58 8.73 9.09
N HIS A 109 3.58 7.70 8.22
CA HIS A 109 4.71 7.31 7.40
C HIS A 109 4.23 6.75 6.06
N ILE A 110 5.02 6.90 5.01
CA ILE A 110 4.75 6.40 3.67
C ILE A 110 5.89 5.51 3.23
N VAL A 111 5.53 4.34 2.69
CA VAL A 111 6.44 3.44 2.01
C VAL A 111 6.17 3.53 0.51
N VAL A 112 7.22 3.81 -0.26
CA VAL A 112 7.17 3.83 -1.73
C VAL A 112 7.97 2.65 -2.30
N VAL A 113 7.48 2.09 -3.41
CA VAL A 113 8.16 1.00 -4.14
C VAL A 113 9.02 1.47 -5.30
N ASN A 114 8.97 2.77 -5.59
CA ASN A 114 9.77 3.42 -6.61
C ASN A 114 10.32 4.73 -6.03
N PRO A 115 11.65 4.93 -5.98
CA PRO A 115 12.25 6.11 -5.38
C PRO A 115 11.85 7.42 -6.09
N THR A 116 11.45 7.35 -7.37
CA THR A 116 10.96 8.54 -8.12
C THR A 116 9.67 9.13 -7.53
N PHE A 117 8.93 8.37 -6.72
CA PHE A 117 7.72 8.87 -6.05
C PHE A 117 8.03 9.80 -4.88
N ILE A 118 9.24 9.74 -4.31
CA ILE A 118 9.62 10.54 -3.13
C ILE A 118 9.47 12.03 -3.45
N ASP A 119 10.16 12.51 -4.49
CA ASP A 119 10.15 13.94 -4.83
C ASP A 119 8.77 14.44 -5.26
N LYS A 120 7.96 13.57 -5.87
CA LYS A 120 6.58 13.87 -6.24
C LYS A 120 5.67 14.03 -5.03
N LEU A 121 5.77 13.13 -4.05
CA LEU A 121 5.05 13.24 -2.78
C LEU A 121 5.48 14.48 -1.98
N VAL A 122 6.77 14.83 -2.02
CA VAL A 122 7.29 16.08 -1.43
C VAL A 122 6.64 17.30 -2.07
N ARG A 123 6.51 17.34 -3.40
CA ARG A 123 5.78 18.43 -4.11
C ARG A 123 4.31 18.53 -3.71
N TYR A 124 3.69 17.43 -3.27
CA TYR A 124 2.34 17.44 -2.72
C TYR A 124 2.27 17.92 -1.26
N GLY A 125 3.41 18.24 -0.63
CA GLY A 125 3.49 18.74 0.75
C GLY A 125 3.59 17.63 1.79
N ILE A 126 4.09 16.45 1.43
CA ILE A 126 4.41 15.38 2.37
C ILE A 126 5.89 15.49 2.73
N ALA A 127 6.19 15.61 4.02
CA ALA A 127 7.56 15.81 4.48
C ALA A 127 8.46 14.60 4.13
N ARG A 128 9.68 14.87 3.63
CA ARG A 128 10.56 13.84 3.05
C ARG A 128 10.93 12.76 4.06
N GLU A 129 11.13 13.14 5.32
CA GLU A 129 11.46 12.26 6.44
C GLU A 129 10.38 11.24 6.77
N LYS A 130 9.14 11.48 6.32
CA LYS A 130 8.02 10.54 6.44
C LYS A 130 7.96 9.52 5.31
N ILE A 131 8.87 9.59 4.34
CA ILE A 131 8.83 8.75 3.13
C ILE A 131 10.04 7.83 3.12
N THR A 132 9.82 6.52 3.04
CA THR A 132 10.89 5.52 2.91
C THR A 132 10.68 4.69 1.66
N TYR A 133 11.75 4.54 0.88
CA TYR A 133 11.77 3.60 -0.22
C TYR A 133 12.04 2.19 0.30
N ILE A 134 11.15 1.25 -0.02
CA ILE A 134 11.35 -0.18 0.20
C ILE A 134 10.98 -0.88 -1.10
N PRO A 135 11.92 -1.55 -1.79
CA PRO A 135 11.61 -2.28 -3.02
C PRO A 135 10.63 -3.43 -2.73
N ASN A 136 9.75 -3.71 -3.71
CA ASN A 136 9.00 -4.96 -3.69
C ASN A 136 9.97 -6.14 -3.79
N PHE A 137 9.66 -7.22 -3.09
CA PHE A 137 10.33 -8.50 -3.25
C PHE A 137 9.36 -9.50 -3.89
N VAL A 138 9.91 -10.49 -4.60
CA VAL A 138 9.17 -11.63 -5.13
C VAL A 138 9.86 -12.93 -4.75
N SER A 139 9.07 -13.98 -4.51
CA SER A 139 9.59 -15.31 -4.18
C SER A 139 10.34 -15.92 -5.37
N LYS A 140 11.66 -16.11 -5.23
CA LYS A 140 12.49 -16.80 -6.24
C LYS A 140 12.07 -18.26 -6.50
N LYS A 141 11.27 -18.86 -5.60
CA LYS A 141 10.72 -20.22 -5.79
C LYS A 141 9.53 -20.25 -6.75
N VAL A 142 8.76 -19.15 -6.82
CA VAL A 142 7.58 -19.03 -7.67
C VAL A 142 7.91 -18.26 -8.95
N PHE A 143 8.77 -17.24 -8.83
CA PHE A 143 9.26 -16.41 -9.91
C PHE A 143 10.73 -16.74 -10.16
N TYR A 144 10.99 -17.63 -11.11
CA TYR A 144 12.32 -18.01 -11.57
C TYR A 144 12.41 -17.87 -13.09
N ALA A 145 13.62 -17.65 -13.61
CA ALA A 145 13.85 -17.66 -15.04
C ALA A 145 13.57 -19.07 -15.58
N VAL A 146 12.61 -19.19 -16.49
CA VAL A 146 12.41 -20.41 -17.27
C VAL A 146 13.41 -20.44 -18.41
N ASP A 147 13.96 -21.63 -18.65
CA ASP A 147 14.84 -21.92 -19.78
C ASP A 147 14.12 -21.61 -21.11
N ASP A 148 14.84 -21.11 -22.12
CA ASP A 148 14.21 -20.68 -23.38
C ASP A 148 13.50 -21.84 -24.10
N SER A 149 13.88 -23.08 -23.82
CA SER A 149 13.23 -24.29 -24.31
C SER A 149 11.82 -24.57 -23.73
N LYS A 150 11.40 -23.80 -22.71
CA LYS A 150 10.10 -23.96 -22.02
C LYS A 150 9.24 -22.69 -22.05
N LYS A 151 9.62 -21.67 -22.81
CA LYS A 151 8.83 -20.45 -23.03
C LYS A 151 7.72 -20.66 -24.05
#